data_AF-A0A5S9MC81-F1
#
_entry.id   AF-A0A5S9MC81-F1
#
_cell.length_a   1.000
_cell.length_b   1.000
_cell.length_c   1.000
_cell.angle_alpha   90.00
_cell.angle_beta   90.00
_cell.angle_gamma   90.00
#
_symmetry.space_group_name_H-M   'P 1'
#
loop_
_entity.id
_entity.type
_entity.pdbx_description
1 polymer ?
#
loop_
_entity_poly.entity_id
_entity_poly.type
_entity_poly.pdbx_seq_one_letter_code
_entity_poly.pdbx_strand_id
1 'polypeptide(L)'
;MSEEAGVCLIVSDDDKQVFLTGHPEYDTDTLMQEYERDLLKHDTVQKPVHYFIEDGDTLIPVNRWKAHATLLFMNWLNYYVYQETPYVWE
;
A
#
# COMPACT_ATOMS: atom_id res chain seq x y z
N MET A 1 12.57 1.90 10.60
CA MET A 1 12.07 2.59 9.39
C MET A 1 12.80 2.00 8.19
N SER A 2 12.18 1.97 7.02
CA SER A 2 12.90 1.56 5.81
C SER A 2 13.95 2.62 5.48
N GLU A 3 15.18 2.22 5.16
CA GLU A 3 16.21 3.16 4.71
C GLU A 3 15.87 3.74 3.34
N GLU A 4 15.10 3.02 2.52
CA GLU A 4 14.73 3.43 1.16
C GLU A 4 13.39 4.19 1.10
N ALA A 5 12.37 3.71 1.81
CA ALA A 5 11.01 4.25 1.74
C ALA A 5 10.66 5.20 2.90
N GLY A 6 11.50 5.28 3.93
CA GLY A 6 11.29 6.15 5.08
C GLY A 6 10.17 5.69 6.03
N VAL A 7 9.40 6.65 6.54
CA VAL A 7 8.25 6.42 7.45
C VAL A 7 7.08 5.88 6.65
N CYS A 8 6.39 4.85 7.16
CA CYS A 8 5.27 4.18 6.48
C CYS A 8 3.91 4.41 7.18
N LEU A 9 3.89 4.31 8.52
CA LEU A 9 2.69 4.42 9.35
C LEU A 9 2.99 5.32 10.55
N ILE A 10 2.11 6.29 10.79
CA ILE A 10 2.17 7.20 11.94
C ILE A 10 0.80 7.21 12.59
N VAL A 11 0.76 7.18 13.92
CA VAL A 11 -0.47 7.28 14.70
C VAL A 11 -0.31 8.42 15.70
N SER A 12 -1.35 9.23 15.92
CA SER A 12 -1.36 10.23 16.97
C SER A 12 -1.38 9.57 18.35
N ASP A 13 -0.85 10.24 19.38
CA ASP A 13 -0.84 9.72 20.76
C ASP A 13 -2.24 9.43 21.31
N ASP A 14 -3.29 10.03 20.71
CA ASP A 14 -4.69 9.81 21.07
C ASP A 14 -5.42 8.82 20.13
N ASP A 15 -4.70 8.11 19.26
CA ASP A 15 -5.18 7.06 18.36
C ASP A 15 -6.25 7.48 17.33
N LYS A 16 -6.60 8.77 17.25
CA LYS A 16 -7.64 9.28 16.34
C LYS A 16 -7.17 9.56 14.93
N GLN A 17 -5.86 9.74 14.74
CA GLN A 17 -5.28 10.07 13.44
C GLN A 17 -4.26 9.01 13.07
N VAL A 18 -4.51 8.35 11.93
CA VAL A 18 -3.60 7.37 11.35
C VAL A 18 -3.19 7.90 9.98
N PHE A 19 -1.89 8.03 9.76
CA PHE A 19 -1.31 8.49 8.50
C PHE A 19 -0.52 7.36 7.86
N LEU A 20 -0.81 7.11 6.58
CA LEU A 20 -0.04 6.22 5.72
C LEU A 20 0.56 7.00 4.58
N THR A 21 1.86 6.83 4.37
CA THR A 21 2.64 7.48 3.31
C THR A 21 2.83 6.58 2.09
N GLY A 22 2.62 5.27 2.27
CA GLY A 22 2.58 4.29 1.18
C GLY A 22 1.15 3.95 0.77
N HIS A 23 1.03 3.10 -0.24
CA HIS A 23 -0.25 2.68 -0.83
C HIS A 23 -0.50 1.17 -0.66
N PRO A 24 -0.71 0.66 0.58
CA PRO A 24 -0.99 -0.75 0.78
C PRO A 24 -2.33 -1.22 0.16
N GLU A 25 -3.22 -0.29 -0.20
CA GLU A 25 -4.49 -0.55 -0.87
C GLU A 25 -4.36 -0.92 -2.35
N TYR A 26 -3.20 -0.68 -2.96
CA TYR A 26 -3.01 -0.93 -4.39
C TYR A 26 -3.20 -2.39 -4.76
N ASP A 27 -3.90 -2.58 -5.89
CA ASP A 27 -4.01 -3.87 -6.55
C ASP A 27 -2.67 -4.28 -7.15
N THR A 28 -2.56 -5.58 -7.44
CA THR A 28 -1.32 -6.17 -7.94
C THR A 28 -0.81 -5.51 -9.21
N ASP A 29 -1.67 -4.95 -10.06
CA ASP A 29 -1.33 -4.37 -11.36
C ASP A 29 -1.23 -2.85 -11.38
N THR A 30 -1.58 -2.15 -10.29
CA THR A 30 -1.63 -0.68 -10.27
C THR A 30 -0.29 -0.04 -10.63
N LEU A 31 0.81 -0.46 -10.00
CA LEU A 31 2.15 0.06 -10.31
C LEU A 31 2.62 -0.28 -11.73
N MET A 32 2.17 -1.41 -12.28
CA MET A 32 2.46 -1.79 -13.67
C MET A 32 1.76 -0.84 -14.64
N GLN A 33 0.47 -0.58 -14.41
CA GLN A 33 -0.31 0.35 -15.24
C GLN A 33 0.26 1.77 -15.17
N GLU A 34 0.68 2.23 -14.00
CA GLU A 34 1.35 3.53 -13.83
C GLU A 34 2.66 3.57 -14.61
N TYR A 35 3.50 2.55 -14.48
CA TYR A 35 4.77 2.43 -15.19
C TYR A 35 4.58 2.45 -16.72
N GLU A 36 3.66 1.64 -17.24
CA GLU A 36 3.35 1.58 -18.67
C GLU A 36 2.80 2.92 -19.19
N ARG A 37 1.86 3.52 -18.45
CA ARG A 37 1.28 4.83 -18.78
C ARG A 37 2.35 5.91 -18.88
N ASP A 38 3.30 5.92 -17.95
CA ASP A 38 4.30 6.98 -17.86
C ASP A 38 5.45 6.74 -18.85
N LEU A 39 5.78 5.49 -19.16
CA LEU A 39 6.72 5.12 -20.22
C LEU A 39 6.28 5.63 -21.60
N LEU A 40 4.96 5.68 -21.86
CA LEU A 40 4.41 6.27 -23.10
C LEU A 40 4.62 7.79 -23.19
N LYS A 41 4.90 8.47 -22.08
CA LYS A 41 5.09 9.93 -22.02
C LYS A 41 6.55 10.33 -21.89
N HIS A 42 7.36 9.50 -21.24
CA HIS A 42 8.74 9.80 -20.89
C HIS A 42 9.62 8.54 -21.01
N ASP A 43 10.67 8.63 -21.81
CA ASP A 43 11.62 7.52 -22.03
C ASP A 43 12.52 7.23 -20.80
N THR A 44 12.46 8.07 -19.76
CA THR A 44 13.34 7.97 -18.58
C THR A 44 12.65 7.43 -17.34
N VAL A 45 11.43 6.89 -17.45
CA VAL A 45 10.70 6.32 -16.31
C VAL A 45 11.42 5.08 -15.80
N GLN A 46 11.70 5.06 -14.51
CA GLN A 46 12.34 3.92 -13.86
C GLN A 46 11.31 2.85 -13.50
N LYS A 47 11.72 1.59 -13.58
CA LYS A 47 10.87 0.47 -13.14
C LYS A 47 10.59 0.57 -11.63
N PRO A 48 9.36 0.27 -11.17
CA PRO A 48 9.07 0.15 -9.74
C PRO A 48 9.98 -0.87 -9.07
N VAL A 49 10.62 -0.45 -7.97
CA VAL A 49 11.61 -1.25 -7.24
C VAL A 49 10.93 -2.43 -6.55
N HIS A 50 11.55 -3.62 -6.59
CA HIS A 50 11.07 -4.86 -5.95
C HIS A 50 9.65 -5.32 -6.34
N TYR A 51 9.12 -4.87 -7.47
CA TYR A 51 7.74 -5.18 -7.88
C TYR A 51 7.65 -6.33 -8.88
N PHE A 52 8.50 -6.34 -9.91
CA PHE A 52 8.50 -7.38 -10.95
C PHE A 52 9.39 -8.58 -10.60
N ILE A 53 9.00 -9.76 -11.07
CA ILE A 53 9.91 -10.91 -11.27
C ILE A 53 10.17 -11.04 -12.77
N GLU A 54 11.44 -11.25 -13.11
CA GLU A 54 11.86 -11.53 -14.49
C GLU A 54 11.65 -13.03 -14.80
N ASP A 55 10.87 -13.31 -15.84
CA ASP A 55 10.68 -14.66 -16.38
C ASP A 55 10.86 -14.61 -17.91
N GLY A 56 12.08 -14.90 -18.36
CA GLY A 56 12.48 -14.71 -19.76
C GLY A 56 12.38 -13.24 -20.19
N ASP A 57 11.62 -12.98 -21.26
CA ASP A 57 11.35 -11.63 -21.77
C ASP A 57 10.14 -10.95 -21.10
N THR A 58 9.54 -11.60 -20.10
CA THR A 58 8.32 -11.15 -19.42
C THR A 58 8.61 -10.58 -18.04
N LEU A 59 7.92 -9.47 -17.70
CA LEU A 59 7.92 -8.87 -16.37
C LEU A 59 6.58 -9.17 -15.69
N ILE A 60 6.62 -9.98 -14.62
CA ILE A 60 5.41 -10.38 -13.90
C ILE A 60 5.30 -9.56 -12.61
N PRO A 61 4.22 -8.77 -12.41
CA PRO A 61 4.04 -8.00 -11.18
C PRO A 61 3.74 -8.93 -10.01
N VAL A 62 4.36 -8.67 -8.85
CA VAL A 62 4.17 -9.49 -7.65
C VAL A 62 3.73 -8.63 -6.47
N ASN A 63 2.57 -8.96 -5.95
CA ASN A 63 2.02 -8.32 -4.77
C ASN A 63 2.59 -8.96 -3.50
N ARG A 64 3.49 -8.24 -2.82
CA ARG A 64 4.10 -8.65 -1.55
C ARG A 64 3.44 -7.98 -0.33
N TRP A 65 2.47 -7.09 -0.54
CA TRP A 65 1.92 -6.22 0.52
C TRP A 65 0.48 -6.55 0.92
N LYS A 66 -0.28 -7.26 0.09
CA LYS A 66 -1.72 -7.53 0.29
C LYS A 66 -2.07 -8.12 1.65
N ALA A 67 -1.24 -9.03 2.17
CA ALA A 67 -1.47 -9.63 3.48
C ALA A 67 -1.38 -8.57 4.60
N HIS A 68 -0.36 -7.71 4.56
CA HIS A 68 -0.18 -6.64 5.53
C HIS A 68 -1.24 -5.54 5.39
N ALA A 69 -1.64 -5.22 4.16
CA ALA A 69 -2.75 -4.30 3.90
C ALA A 69 -4.05 -4.80 4.55
N THR A 70 -4.39 -6.08 4.33
CA THR A 70 -5.57 -6.70 4.92
C THR A 70 -5.56 -6.60 6.44
N LEU A 71 -4.43 -6.93 7.08
CA LEU A 71 -4.27 -6.87 8.53
C LEU A 71 -4.41 -5.43 9.06
N LEU A 72 -3.82 -4.45 8.37
CA LEU A 72 -3.91 -3.04 8.74
C LEU A 72 -5.37 -2.57 8.76
N PHE A 73 -6.11 -2.77 7.67
CA PHE A 73 -7.51 -2.32 7.59
C PHE A 73 -8.42 -3.05 8.57
N MET A 74 -8.21 -4.36 8.78
CA MET A 74 -8.96 -5.12 9.79
C MET A 74 -8.70 -4.62 11.21
N ASN A 75 -7.43 -4.38 11.57
CA ASN A 75 -7.08 -3.88 12.89
C ASN A 75 -7.61 -2.47 13.12
N TRP A 76 -7.48 -1.61 12.11
CA TRP A 76 -7.99 -0.25 12.17
C TRP A 76 -9.51 -0.22 12.42
N LEU A 77 -10.29 -0.96 11.63
CA LEU A 77 -11.74 -1.02 11.82
C LEU A 77 -12.14 -1.59 13.19
N ASN A 78 -11.49 -2.67 13.63
CA ASN A 78 -11.90 -3.35 14.86
C ASN A 78 -11.51 -2.58 16.12
N TYR A 79 -10.27 -2.08 16.20
CA TYR A 79 -9.72 -1.54 17.45
C TYR A 79 -9.81 -0.01 17.53
N TYR A 80 -9.77 0.69 16.40
CA TYR A 80 -9.73 2.16 16.39
C TYR A 80 -11.08 2.78 16.04
N VAL A 81 -11.91 2.09 15.24
CA VAL A 81 -13.24 2.59 14.86
C VAL A 81 -14.31 1.97 15.75
N TYR A 82 -14.44 0.63 15.76
CA TYR A 82 -15.60 -0.02 16.36
C TYR A 82 -15.55 -0.11 17.90
N GLN A 83 -14.38 -0.35 18.50
CA GLN A 83 -14.26 -0.45 19.96
C GLN A 83 -14.37 0.91 20.67
N GLU A 84 -13.99 1.99 20.01
CA GLU A 84 -14.11 3.36 20.54
C GLU A 84 -15.49 4.01 20.25
N THR A 85 -16.28 3.45 19.32
CA THR A 85 -17.65 3.89 19.01
C THR A 85 -18.62 2.71 18.92
N PRO A 86 -19.18 2.24 20.05
CA PRO A 86 -20.08 1.08 20.05
C PRO A 86 -21.27 1.30 19.12
N TYR A 87 -21.51 0.36 18.21
CA TYR A 87 -22.70 0.38 17.37
C TYR A 87 -23.94 0.07 18.23
N VAL A 88 -24.87 1.03 18.33
CA VAL A 88 -26.15 0.86 19.03
C VAL A 88 -27.22 0.55 17.98
N TRP A 89 -27.86 -0.61 18.09
CA TRP A 89 -29.05 -0.94 17.29
C TRP A 89 -30.27 -0.19 17.85
N GLU A 90 -31.00 0.53 16.99
CA GLU A 90 -32.38 1.03 17.26
C GLU A 90 -33.44 0.05 16.76
#